data_AF-A0A1G9H8B6-F1
#
_entry.id   AF-A0A1G9H8B6-F1
#
_cell.length_a   1.000
_cell.length_b   1.000
_cell.length_c   1.000
_cell.angle_alpha   90.00
_cell.angle_beta   90.00
_cell.angle_gamma   90.00
#
_symmetry.space_group_name_H-M   'P 1'
#
loop_
_entity.id
_entity.type
_entity.pdbx_description
1 polymer ?
#
loop_
_entity_poly.entity_id
_entity_poly.type
_entity_poly.pdbx_seq_one_letter_code
_entity_poly.pdbx_strand_id
1 'polypeptide(L)'
;MDEPLHPDLELARYGGARGKQDKFLGFWLHLVVDSRQHGDPRSLAKLVKRFFEGREMAAAVASAGAPAVQAELTDAARLFFESSLNDSQYSSSLFGLKRLTPDAVRAKAAGDAARLVALLARGGPLDGAAEPLPRLFVDGYLAAMAPHGAHELREAVEHHPAAGDIIRSLFED
;
A
#
# COMPACT_ATOMS: atom_id res chain seq x y z
N MET A 1 -22.45 -11.77 -6.13
CA MET A 1 -22.98 -10.41 -5.96
C MET A 1 -22.14 -9.81 -4.86
N ASP A 2 -21.29 -8.84 -5.20
CA ASP A 2 -20.56 -8.10 -4.17
C ASP A 2 -21.58 -7.33 -3.33
N GLU A 3 -21.50 -7.50 -2.01
CA GLU A 3 -22.31 -6.71 -1.09
C GLU A 3 -21.98 -5.23 -1.28
N PRO A 4 -22.99 -4.35 -1.33
CA PRO A 4 -22.73 -2.92 -1.42
C PRO A 4 -21.93 -2.46 -0.19
N LEU A 5 -20.89 -1.66 -0.43
CA LEU A 5 -20.05 -1.10 0.63
C LEU A 5 -20.89 -0.31 1.65
N HIS A 6 -20.47 -0.35 2.92
CA HIS A 6 -21.07 0.49 3.95
C HIS A 6 -21.00 1.97 3.54
N PRO A 7 -22.07 2.79 3.67
CA PRO A 7 -22.09 4.14 3.11
C PRO A 7 -20.94 5.05 3.56
N ASP A 8 -20.57 5.00 4.84
CA ASP A 8 -19.43 5.79 5.35
C ASP A 8 -18.08 5.29 4.82
N LEU A 9 -17.97 3.99 4.54
CA LEU A 9 -16.77 3.40 3.96
C LEU A 9 -16.64 3.78 2.48
N GLU A 10 -17.76 3.75 1.75
CA GLU A 10 -17.84 4.26 0.38
C GLU A 10 -17.46 5.76 0.32
N LEU A 11 -17.98 6.56 1.24
CA LEU A 11 -17.65 7.98 1.36
C LEU A 11 -16.16 8.19 1.69
N ALA A 12 -15.59 7.38 2.59
CA ALA A 12 -14.18 7.43 2.92
C ALA A 12 -13.29 7.04 1.73
N ARG A 13 -13.69 6.04 0.95
CA ARG A 13 -12.92 5.55 -0.21
C ARG A 13 -13.06 6.46 -1.43
N TYR A 14 -14.26 6.86 -1.81
CA TYR A 14 -14.51 7.57 -3.07
C TYR A 14 -14.90 9.04 -2.91
N GLY A 15 -15.28 9.46 -1.69
CA GLY A 15 -15.81 10.79 -1.43
C GLY A 15 -17.31 10.90 -1.72
N GLY A 16 -17.85 12.12 -1.57
CA GLY A 16 -19.28 12.38 -1.83
C GLY A 16 -19.62 12.34 -3.32
N ALA A 17 -20.85 12.71 -3.70
CA ALA A 17 -21.42 12.61 -5.06
C ALA A 17 -20.61 13.24 -6.23
N ARG A 18 -19.52 13.96 -5.97
CA ARG A 18 -18.58 14.53 -6.96
C ARG A 18 -17.19 13.90 -6.93
N GLY A 19 -16.87 13.10 -5.92
CA GLY A 19 -15.63 12.34 -5.80
C GLY A 19 -15.76 11.05 -6.60
N LYS A 20 -14.92 10.89 -7.62
CA LYS A 20 -14.77 9.62 -8.37
C LYS A 20 -13.38 9.00 -8.20
N GLN A 21 -12.57 9.57 -7.30
CA GLN A 21 -11.19 9.15 -7.13
C GLN A 21 -11.09 8.26 -5.90
N ASP A 22 -10.50 7.09 -6.07
CA ASP A 22 -10.19 6.19 -4.98
C ASP A 22 -9.09 6.79 -4.09
N LYS A 23 -9.50 7.31 -2.95
CA LYS A 23 -8.62 7.94 -1.95
C LYS A 23 -7.72 6.91 -1.26
N PHE A 24 -8.11 5.63 -1.21
CA PHE A 24 -7.32 4.58 -0.61
C PHE A 24 -6.17 4.21 -1.55
N LEU A 25 -6.47 4.07 -2.84
CA LEU A 25 -5.45 3.93 -3.88
C LEU A 25 -4.52 5.15 -3.91
N GLY A 26 -5.08 6.36 -3.83
CA GLY A 26 -4.31 7.60 -3.76
C GLY A 26 -3.43 7.69 -2.52
N PHE A 27 -3.88 7.16 -1.39
CA PHE A 27 -3.11 7.06 -0.16
C PHE A 27 -1.86 6.19 -0.34
N TRP A 28 -2.00 4.97 -0.87
CA TRP A 28 -0.86 4.10 -1.15
C TRP A 28 0.13 4.71 -2.14
N LEU A 29 -0.38 5.28 -3.22
CA LEU A 29 0.44 5.98 -4.21
C LEU A 29 1.25 7.11 -3.55
N HIS A 30 0.62 7.92 -2.69
CA HIS A 30 1.30 9.00 -1.98
C HIS A 30 2.41 8.47 -1.06
N LEU A 31 2.14 7.42 -0.27
CA LEU A 31 3.16 6.83 0.60
C LEU A 31 4.35 6.28 -0.18
N VAL A 32 4.10 5.57 -1.30
CA VAL A 32 5.18 5.03 -2.14
C VAL A 32 5.99 6.15 -2.79
N VAL A 33 5.33 7.18 -3.32
CA VAL A 33 6.04 8.34 -3.91
C VAL A 33 6.87 9.07 -2.86
N ASP A 34 6.31 9.35 -1.68
CA ASP A 34 7.02 10.00 -0.59
C ASP A 34 8.22 9.16 -0.10
N SER A 35 8.04 7.84 0.00
CA SER A 35 9.12 6.92 0.37
C SER A 35 10.30 6.99 -0.60
N ARG A 36 10.03 7.16 -1.91
CA ARG A 36 11.04 7.20 -2.98
C ARG A 36 11.76 8.53 -3.03
N GLN A 37 11.00 9.63 -2.94
CA GLN A 37 11.51 10.99 -3.13
C GLN A 37 12.19 11.55 -1.88
N HIS A 38 11.56 11.42 -0.72
CA HIS A 38 12.04 12.04 0.52
C HIS A 38 12.60 10.99 1.48
N GLY A 39 11.89 9.87 1.65
CA GLY A 39 12.31 8.79 2.54
C GLY A 39 12.41 9.20 4.02
N ASP A 40 11.67 10.23 4.44
CA ASP A 40 11.61 10.66 5.86
C ASP A 40 10.53 9.86 6.61
N PRO A 41 10.90 9.01 7.59
CA PRO A 41 9.94 8.25 8.39
C PRO A 41 8.92 9.13 9.13
N ARG A 42 9.30 10.35 9.56
CA ARG A 42 8.40 11.25 10.29
C ARG A 42 7.35 11.86 9.38
N SER A 43 7.73 12.21 8.15
CA SER A 43 6.79 12.66 7.11
C SER A 43 5.73 11.60 6.83
N LEU A 44 6.15 10.35 6.61
CA LEU A 44 5.26 9.21 6.38
C LEU A 44 4.33 8.97 7.57
N ALA A 45 4.85 8.95 8.80
CA ALA A 45 4.02 8.81 10.00
C ALA A 45 2.96 9.93 10.10
N LYS A 46 3.32 11.18 9.76
CA LYS A 46 2.37 12.30 9.72
C LYS A 46 1.34 12.18 8.59
N LEU A 47 1.70 11.59 7.45
CA LEU A 47 0.75 11.30 6.36
C LEU A 47 -0.26 10.24 6.79
N VAL A 48 0.21 9.13 7.36
CA VAL A 48 -0.64 8.06 7.91
C VAL A 48 -1.59 8.63 8.96
N LYS A 49 -1.07 9.36 9.94
CA LYS A 49 -1.88 9.96 11.00
C LYS A 49 -2.98 10.86 10.43
N ARG A 50 -2.65 11.78 9.51
CA ARG A 50 -3.63 12.67 8.88
C ARG A 50 -4.72 11.93 8.10
N PHE A 51 -4.38 10.80 7.48
CA PHE A 51 -5.35 9.99 6.75
C PHE A 51 -6.38 9.37 7.71
N PHE A 52 -5.93 8.77 8.81
CA PHE A 52 -6.81 8.15 9.82
C PHE A 52 -7.58 9.14 10.69
N GLU A 53 -7.02 10.33 10.95
CA GLU A 53 -7.70 11.41 11.67
C GLU A 53 -8.69 12.20 10.78
N GLY A 54 -8.72 11.92 9.48
CA GLY A 54 -9.66 12.54 8.56
C GLY A 54 -11.11 12.21 8.93
N ARG A 55 -12.00 13.21 8.88
CA ARG A 55 -13.40 13.07 9.29
C ARG A 55 -14.12 11.86 8.66
N GLU A 56 -13.93 11.65 7.37
CA GLU A 56 -14.58 10.54 6.65
C GLU A 56 -14.00 9.18 7.08
N MET A 57 -12.68 9.09 7.30
CA MET A 57 -12.03 7.87 7.76
C MET A 57 -12.42 7.53 9.20
N ALA A 58 -12.43 8.53 10.09
CA ALA A 58 -12.86 8.37 11.47
C ALA A 58 -14.32 7.91 11.55
N ALA A 59 -15.20 8.45 10.69
CA ALA A 59 -16.59 8.00 10.59
C ALA A 59 -16.69 6.55 10.09
N ALA A 60 -15.95 6.18 9.04
CA ALA A 60 -15.94 4.82 8.51
C ALA A 60 -15.45 3.79 9.55
N VAL A 61 -14.38 4.10 10.29
CA VAL A 61 -13.88 3.23 11.37
C VAL A 61 -14.92 3.10 12.48
N ALA A 62 -15.62 4.18 12.82
CA ALA A 62 -16.62 4.16 13.88
C ALA A 62 -17.91 3.40 13.51
N SER A 63 -18.33 3.42 12.24
CA SER A 63 -19.59 2.81 11.80
C SER A 63 -19.41 1.43 11.15
N ALA A 64 -18.46 1.27 10.23
CA ALA A 64 -18.19 0.01 9.55
C ALA A 64 -17.19 -0.89 10.30
N GLY A 65 -16.42 -0.31 11.24
CA GLY A 65 -15.39 -1.01 12.00
C GLY A 65 -14.04 -1.06 11.29
N ALA A 66 -12.98 -1.22 12.08
CA ALA A 66 -11.62 -1.30 11.56
C ALA A 66 -11.40 -2.46 10.56
N PRO A 67 -11.93 -3.68 10.75
CA PRO A 67 -11.71 -4.78 9.81
C PRO A 67 -12.23 -4.49 8.39
N ALA A 68 -13.39 -3.82 8.27
CA ALA A 68 -13.96 -3.45 6.96
C ALA A 68 -13.06 -2.42 6.24
N VAL A 69 -12.60 -1.40 6.95
CA VAL A 69 -11.65 -0.41 6.41
C VAL A 69 -10.33 -1.07 5.98
N GLN A 70 -9.82 -2.01 6.78
CA GLN A 70 -8.58 -2.72 6.50
C GLN A 70 -8.69 -3.64 5.27
N ALA A 71 -9.82 -4.31 5.07
CA ALA A 71 -10.09 -5.10 3.87
C ALA A 71 -10.04 -4.22 2.61
N GLU A 72 -10.70 -3.06 2.64
CA GLU A 72 -10.69 -2.10 1.54
C GLU A 72 -9.30 -1.49 1.29
N LEU A 73 -8.52 -1.23 2.34
CA LEU A 73 -7.12 -0.77 2.20
C LEU A 73 -6.24 -1.85 1.58
N THR A 74 -6.46 -3.12 1.91
CA THR A 74 -5.75 -4.26 1.31
C THR A 74 -6.11 -4.41 -0.17
N ASP A 75 -7.40 -4.30 -0.51
CA ASP A 75 -7.87 -4.30 -1.89
C ASP A 75 -7.26 -3.14 -2.69
N ALA A 76 -7.25 -1.93 -2.12
CA ALA A 76 -6.61 -0.78 -2.76
C ALA A 76 -5.09 -0.97 -2.95
N ALA A 77 -4.41 -1.64 -2.01
CA ALA A 77 -2.99 -1.99 -2.18
C ALA A 77 -2.80 -3.03 -3.31
N ARG A 78 -3.69 -4.04 -3.42
CA ARG A 78 -3.70 -4.98 -4.54
C ARG A 78 -3.84 -4.24 -5.86
N LEU A 79 -4.85 -3.37 -5.98
CA LEU A 79 -5.09 -2.57 -7.19
C LEU A 79 -3.91 -1.66 -7.54
N PHE A 80 -3.24 -1.07 -6.55
CA PHE A 80 -2.01 -0.30 -6.75
C PHE A 80 -0.93 -1.13 -7.45
N PHE A 81 -0.65 -2.34 -6.97
CA PHE A 81 0.37 -3.20 -7.55
C PHE A 81 -0.04 -3.80 -8.89
N GLU A 82 -1.31 -4.19 -9.06
CA GLU A 82 -1.86 -4.64 -10.35
C GLU A 82 -1.76 -3.53 -11.42
N SER A 83 -2.07 -2.29 -11.05
CA SER A 83 -1.94 -1.16 -11.97
C SER A 83 -0.47 -0.93 -12.37
N SER A 84 0.48 -1.17 -11.46
CA SER A 84 1.92 -1.04 -11.76
C SER A 84 2.43 -2.07 -12.77
N LEU A 85 1.81 -3.25 -12.85
CA LEU A 85 2.11 -4.28 -13.86
C LEU A 85 1.52 -3.94 -15.23
N ASN A 86 0.35 -3.31 -15.24
CA ASN A 86 -0.43 -3.04 -16.44
C ASN A 86 -0.18 -1.64 -17.04
N ASP A 87 0.46 -0.75 -16.29
CA ASP A 87 0.77 0.60 -16.76
C ASP A 87 1.91 0.58 -17.80
N SER A 88 1.52 0.71 -19.06
CA SER A 88 2.44 0.88 -20.19
C SER A 88 3.39 2.09 -20.04
N GLN A 89 3.06 3.09 -19.21
CA GLN A 89 3.96 4.21 -18.92
C GLN A 89 5.02 3.89 -17.86
N TYR A 90 4.82 2.92 -16.96
CA TYR A 90 5.90 2.38 -16.13
C TYR A 90 6.96 1.63 -16.95
N SER A 91 6.56 1.17 -18.14
CA SER A 91 7.43 0.56 -19.13
C SER A 91 8.10 1.60 -20.07
N SER A 92 7.80 2.89 -19.87
CA SER A 92 8.21 3.99 -20.73
C SER A 92 8.88 5.10 -19.90
N SER A 93 10.21 5.07 -19.77
CA SER A 93 10.92 6.29 -19.39
C SER A 93 12.08 6.55 -20.34
N LEU A 94 11.97 7.70 -21.02
CA LEU A 94 13.02 8.54 -21.58
C LEU A 94 14.03 7.81 -22.50
N PHE A 95 13.95 8.10 -23.80
CA PHE A 95 14.88 7.65 -24.86
C PHE A 95 14.66 6.26 -25.48
N GLY A 96 13.49 5.64 -25.32
CA GLY A 96 13.08 4.51 -26.16
C GLY A 96 13.93 3.24 -26.03
N LEU A 97 14.67 3.07 -24.94
CA LEU A 97 15.58 1.94 -24.74
C LEU A 97 15.26 1.22 -23.42
N LYS A 98 14.76 -0.02 -23.58
CA LYS A 98 14.37 -1.03 -22.58
C LYS A 98 13.04 -0.84 -21.83
N ARG A 99 12.02 -1.52 -22.36
CA ARG A 99 10.84 -1.99 -21.61
C ARG A 99 11.33 -2.86 -20.45
N LEU A 100 10.89 -2.58 -19.22
CA LEU A 100 11.13 -3.51 -18.11
C LEU A 100 10.45 -4.84 -18.41
N THR A 101 11.16 -5.94 -18.19
CA THR A 101 10.55 -7.26 -18.20
C THR A 101 9.56 -7.37 -17.05
N PRO A 102 8.54 -8.23 -17.13
CA PRO A 102 7.64 -8.48 -16.00
C PRO A 102 8.38 -8.76 -14.69
N ASP A 103 9.47 -9.53 -14.76
CA ASP A 103 10.32 -9.85 -13.60
C ASP A 103 10.96 -8.61 -12.98
N ALA A 104 11.45 -7.68 -13.82
CA ALA A 104 12.04 -6.44 -13.34
C ALA A 104 10.99 -5.51 -12.71
N VAL A 105 9.75 -5.52 -13.21
CA VAL A 105 8.64 -4.79 -12.57
C VAL A 105 8.30 -5.39 -11.21
N ARG A 106 8.23 -6.73 -11.10
CA ARG A 106 7.98 -7.42 -9.82
C ARG A 106 9.07 -7.15 -8.79
N ALA A 107 10.34 -7.26 -9.19
CA ALA A 107 11.47 -6.95 -8.31
C ALA A 107 11.46 -5.48 -7.86
N LYS A 108 11.12 -4.55 -8.75
CA LYS A 108 10.95 -3.14 -8.40
C LYS A 108 9.81 -2.94 -7.39
N ALA A 109 8.65 -3.54 -7.65
CA ALA A 109 7.50 -3.46 -6.75
C ALA A 109 7.81 -4.06 -5.37
N ALA A 110 8.54 -5.19 -5.32
CA ALA A 110 9.03 -5.79 -4.07
C ALA A 110 9.95 -4.83 -3.30
N GLY A 111 10.88 -4.17 -3.99
CA GLY A 111 11.75 -3.15 -3.40
C GLY A 111 10.98 -1.95 -2.85
N ASP A 112 9.95 -1.48 -3.56
CA ASP A 112 9.09 -0.40 -3.07
C ASP A 112 8.26 -0.84 -1.84
N ALA A 113 7.77 -2.08 -1.82
CA ALA A 113 7.10 -2.68 -0.66
C ALA A 113 8.02 -2.75 0.56
N ALA A 114 9.18 -3.38 0.42
CA ALA A 114 10.17 -3.50 1.49
C ALA A 114 10.64 -2.14 2.01
N ARG A 115 10.88 -1.18 1.11
CA ARG A 115 11.27 0.19 1.48
C ARG A 115 10.18 0.92 2.26
N LEU A 116 8.92 0.87 1.82
CA LEU A 116 7.83 1.53 2.52
C LEU A 116 7.65 0.93 3.92
N VAL A 117 7.62 -0.40 4.03
CA VAL A 117 7.52 -1.09 5.33
C VAL A 117 8.67 -0.70 6.26
N ALA A 118 9.91 -0.65 5.75
CA ALA A 118 11.07 -0.23 6.55
C ALA A 118 10.93 1.20 7.07
N LEU A 119 10.38 2.11 6.27
CA LEU A 119 10.17 3.50 6.68
C LEU A 119 9.03 3.64 7.68
N LEU A 120 7.94 2.89 7.51
CA LEU A 120 6.86 2.83 8.50
C LEU A 120 7.38 2.31 9.84
N ALA A 121 8.17 1.22 9.84
CA ALA A 121 8.79 0.68 11.04
C ALA A 121 9.71 1.68 11.76
N ARG A 122 10.45 2.50 10.98
CA ARG A 122 11.32 3.57 11.53
C ARG A 122 10.56 4.81 12.00
N GLY A 123 9.33 5.00 11.54
CA GLY A 123 8.49 6.15 11.89
C GLY A 123 7.97 6.11 13.34
N GLY A 124 8.11 4.96 14.00
CA GLY A 124 7.55 4.68 15.33
C GLY A 124 6.34 3.75 15.24
N PRO A 125 5.81 3.30 16.38
CA PRO A 125 4.64 2.43 16.40
C PRO A 125 3.42 3.15 15.82
N LEU A 126 2.69 2.45 14.96
CA LEU A 126 1.37 2.84 14.50
C LEU A 126 0.33 2.32 15.49
N ASP A 127 -0.74 3.06 15.72
CA ASP A 127 -1.77 2.72 16.70
C ASP A 127 -3.17 2.63 16.07
N GLY A 128 -4.08 1.98 16.80
CA GLY A 128 -5.49 1.84 16.41
C GLY A 128 -5.67 1.22 15.03
N ALA A 129 -6.48 1.86 14.18
CA ALA A 129 -6.78 1.34 12.84
C ALA A 129 -5.57 1.35 11.88
N ALA A 130 -4.48 2.08 12.21
CA ALA A 130 -3.28 2.17 11.40
C ALA A 130 -2.22 1.10 11.74
N GLU A 131 -2.32 0.44 12.89
CA GLU A 131 -1.38 -0.60 13.34
C GLU A 131 -1.06 -1.65 12.24
N PRO A 132 -2.04 -2.25 11.54
CA PRO A 132 -1.75 -3.31 10.57
C PRO A 132 -1.28 -2.79 9.21
N LEU A 133 -1.15 -1.49 8.97
CA LEU A 133 -0.85 -0.92 7.64
C LEU A 133 0.34 -1.58 6.91
N PRO A 134 1.49 -1.86 7.56
CA PRO A 134 2.58 -2.56 6.89
C PRO A 134 2.16 -3.94 6.35
N ARG A 135 1.36 -4.69 7.12
CA ARG A 135 0.82 -5.99 6.73
C ARG A 135 -0.18 -5.84 5.58
N LEU A 136 -1.14 -4.91 5.67
CA LEU A 136 -2.14 -4.70 4.61
C LEU A 136 -1.47 -4.38 3.26
N PHE A 137 -0.39 -3.59 3.28
CA PHE A 137 0.34 -3.26 2.06
C PHE A 137 1.06 -4.47 1.45
N VAL A 138 1.67 -5.30 2.29
CA VAL A 138 2.34 -6.54 1.86
C VAL A 138 1.32 -7.57 1.37
N ASP A 139 0.19 -7.73 2.04
CA ASP A 139 -0.88 -8.64 1.62
C ASP A 139 -1.42 -8.22 0.24
N GLY A 140 -1.63 -6.92 0.02
CA GLY A 140 -1.99 -6.39 -1.29
C GLY A 140 -0.93 -6.68 -2.38
N TYR A 141 0.36 -6.53 -2.05
CA TYR A 141 1.46 -6.91 -2.95
C TYR A 141 1.43 -8.40 -3.30
N LEU A 142 1.34 -9.27 -2.29
CA LEU A 142 1.36 -10.72 -2.47
C LEU A 142 0.16 -11.20 -3.29
N ALA A 143 -1.02 -10.61 -3.06
CA ALA A 143 -2.22 -10.90 -3.85
C ALA A 143 -2.05 -10.49 -5.32
N ALA A 144 -1.50 -9.29 -5.58
CA ALA A 144 -1.31 -8.78 -6.94
C ALA A 144 -0.22 -9.52 -7.73
N MET A 145 0.78 -10.07 -7.03
CA MET A 145 1.99 -10.64 -7.64
C MET A 145 2.01 -12.18 -7.61
N ALA A 146 0.92 -12.81 -7.19
CA ALA A 146 0.81 -14.26 -7.11
C ALA A 146 1.01 -14.94 -8.49
N PRO A 147 1.67 -16.11 -8.55
CA PRO A 147 2.27 -16.85 -7.43
C PRO A 147 3.70 -16.42 -7.09
N HIS A 148 4.30 -15.48 -7.84
CA HIS A 148 5.74 -15.25 -7.80
C HIS A 148 6.19 -14.31 -6.68
N GLY A 149 5.43 -13.26 -6.37
CA GLY A 149 5.87 -12.12 -5.55
C GLY A 149 6.49 -12.45 -4.19
N ALA A 150 6.14 -13.58 -3.57
CA ALA A 150 6.76 -14.01 -2.32
C ALA A 150 8.29 -14.19 -2.43
N HIS A 151 8.80 -14.63 -3.58
CA HIS A 151 10.24 -14.78 -3.80
C HIS A 151 10.92 -13.41 -3.87
N GLU A 152 10.46 -12.54 -4.76
CA GLU A 152 11.03 -11.20 -4.96
C GLU A 152 10.94 -10.35 -3.67
N LEU A 153 9.88 -10.52 -2.87
CA LEU A 153 9.75 -9.82 -1.60
C LEU A 153 10.78 -10.27 -0.56
N ARG A 154 11.07 -11.59 -0.48
CA ARG A 154 12.12 -12.10 0.43
C ARG A 154 13.49 -11.54 0.05
N GLU A 155 13.82 -11.51 -1.23
CA GLU A 155 15.08 -10.91 -1.72
C GLU A 155 15.13 -9.41 -1.40
N ALA A 156 14.05 -8.68 -1.63
CA ALA A 156 13.99 -7.24 -1.36
C ALA A 156 14.21 -6.90 0.12
N VAL A 157 13.75 -7.76 1.04
CA VAL A 157 13.94 -7.60 2.49
C VAL A 157 15.40 -7.64 2.91
N GLU A 158 16.26 -8.39 2.21
CA GLU A 158 17.69 -8.46 2.52
C GLU A 158 18.36 -7.08 2.43
N HIS A 159 17.85 -6.22 1.55
CA HIS A 159 18.31 -4.84 1.40
C HIS A 159 17.63 -3.85 2.36
N HIS A 160 16.60 -4.29 3.09
CA HIS A 160 15.81 -3.47 4.01
C HIS A 160 15.61 -4.16 5.37
N PRO A 161 16.66 -4.31 6.21
CA PRO A 161 16.59 -5.09 7.45
C PRO A 161 15.49 -4.64 8.42
N ALA A 162 15.18 -3.33 8.45
CA ALA A 162 14.13 -2.77 9.30
C ALA A 162 12.70 -3.20 8.89
N ALA A 163 12.51 -3.69 7.66
CA ALA A 163 11.26 -4.32 7.24
C ALA A 163 11.22 -5.83 7.52
N GLY A 164 12.38 -6.42 7.86
CA GLY A 164 12.56 -7.87 7.89
C GLY A 164 11.69 -8.57 8.91
N ASP A 165 11.55 -8.04 10.12
CA ASP A 165 10.76 -8.72 11.16
C ASP A 165 9.25 -8.68 10.85
N ILE A 166 8.78 -7.59 10.24
CA ILE A 166 7.39 -7.44 9.80
C ILE A 166 7.12 -8.36 8.62
N ILE A 167 8.00 -8.39 7.61
CA ILE A 167 7.74 -9.16 6.38
C ILE A 167 8.00 -10.66 6.60
N ARG A 168 9.00 -11.05 7.39
CA ARG A 168 9.27 -12.48 7.67
C ARG A 168 8.13 -13.11 8.47
N SER A 169 7.56 -12.41 9.45
CA SER A 169 6.43 -12.95 10.23
C SER A 169 5.19 -13.26 9.38
N LEU A 170 5.04 -12.62 8.21
CA LEU A 170 3.94 -12.91 7.26
C LEU A 170 4.13 -14.22 6.48
N PHE A 171 5.31 -14.83 6.52
CA PHE A 171 5.60 -16.10 5.86
C PHE A 171 5.70 -17.29 6.84
N GLU A 172 5.56 -17.03 8.13
CA GLU A 172 5.70 -18.03 9.21
C GLU A 172 4.33 -18.56 9.72
N ASP A 173 3.22 -18.06 9.18
CA ASP A 173 1.83 -18.48 9.47
C ASP A 173 1.32 -19.59 8.52
#